data_AF-A0A972E5N0-F1
#
_entry.id   AF-A0A972E5N0-F1
#
_cell.length_a   1.000
_cell.length_b   1.000
_cell.length_c   1.000
_cell.angle_alpha   90.00
_cell.angle_beta   90.00
_cell.angle_gamma   90.00
#
_symmetry.space_group_name_H-M   'P 1'
#
loop_
_entity.id
_entity.type
_entity.pdbx_description
1 polymer ?
#
loop_
_entity_poly.entity_id
_entity_poly.type
_entity_poly.pdbx_seq_one_letter_code
_entity_poly.pdbx_strand_id
1 'polypeptide(L)'
;MILIEEFIAQSERLLKEAQEENASKGSLHRRLLSELNQIDTMEWETACEEGEKLRLFVSHYEQFDTLPAERQEKRLSNGFVMLDKLKAAFLLPPPLPTPSDSERQKMEEQLRKPVQYVKGVGPRWLDFFSSVDVLTLKDLFHYFPRAYHDRRRIYRVSELFPNIKATVFGTLGAVREKRSNYGLHILMASLTDTTGEVTLIWYNQPYLKDPLG
;
A
#
# COMPACT_ATOMS: atom_id res chain seq x y z
N MET A 1 -10.99 7.36 4.61
CA MET A 1 -9.99 6.57 5.35
C MET A 1 -8.63 6.83 4.73
N ILE A 2 -7.58 6.88 5.53
CA ILE A 2 -6.20 7.08 5.08
C ILE A 2 -5.33 5.87 5.45
N LEU A 3 -4.25 5.66 4.72
CA LEU A 3 -3.25 4.65 5.04
C LEU A 3 -2.28 5.14 6.13
N ILE A 4 -1.58 4.23 6.80
CA ILE A 4 -0.56 4.60 7.81
C ILE A 4 0.54 5.49 7.21
N GLU A 5 0.97 5.22 5.97
CA GLU A 5 1.95 6.04 5.26
C GLU A 5 1.47 7.49 5.05
N GLU A 6 0.17 7.67 4.76
CA GLU A 6 -0.46 8.97 4.57
C GLU A 6 -0.54 9.72 5.90
N PHE A 7 -0.91 9.04 6.99
CA PHE A 7 -0.89 9.60 8.34
C PHE A 7 0.50 10.09 8.75
N ILE A 8 1.54 9.28 8.52
CA ILE A 8 2.92 9.65 8.83
C ILE A 8 3.34 10.88 8.01
N ALA A 9 3.04 10.88 6.71
CA ALA A 9 3.39 12.00 5.82
C ALA A 9 2.65 13.30 6.20
N GLN A 10 1.37 13.21 6.56
CA GLN A 10 0.60 14.34 7.05
C GLN A 10 1.13 14.85 8.40
N SER A 11 1.43 13.95 9.34
CA SER A 11 2.03 14.29 10.63
C SER A 11 3.36 15.03 10.47
N GLU A 12 4.20 14.60 9.52
CA GLU A 12 5.45 15.28 9.19
C GLU A 12 5.21 16.71 8.69
N ARG A 13 4.20 16.92 7.82
CA ARG A 13 3.80 18.25 7.35
C ARG A 13 3.30 19.13 8.49
N LEU A 14 2.45 18.59 9.36
CA LEU A 14 1.93 19.29 10.54
C LEU A 14 3.04 19.77 11.48
N LEU A 15 4.08 18.95 11.69
CA LEU A 15 5.23 19.32 12.49
C LEU A 15 6.07 20.42 11.84
N LYS A 16 6.27 20.36 10.52
CA LYS A 16 6.97 21.41 9.76
C LYS A 16 6.20 22.75 9.83
N GLU A 17 4.88 22.71 9.63
CA GLU A 17 4.01 23.89 9.77
C GLU A 17 4.08 24.50 11.17
N ALA A 18 4.15 23.67 12.22
CA ALA A 18 4.28 24.11 13.60
C ALA A 18 5.67 24.70 13.91
N GLN A 19 6.71 24.30 13.17
CA GLN A 19 8.08 24.81 13.30
C GLN A 19 8.26 26.17 12.60
N GLU A 20 7.54 26.42 11.50
CA GLU A 20 7.69 27.62 10.65
C GLU A 20 6.90 28.86 11.13
N GLU A 21 6.41 28.88 12.37
CA GLU A 21 5.67 29.99 13.03
C GLU A 21 4.37 30.50 12.35
N ASN A 22 3.97 29.94 11.19
CA ASN A 22 2.87 30.47 10.37
C ASN A 22 1.53 29.75 10.55
N ALA A 23 1.45 28.71 11.37
CA ALA A 23 0.20 28.02 11.65
C ALA A 23 -0.50 28.67 12.85
N SER A 24 -1.67 29.27 12.57
CA SER A 24 -2.71 29.58 13.55
C SER A 24 -2.69 28.57 14.70
N LYS A 25 -2.70 29.06 15.95
CA LYS A 25 -2.72 28.29 17.22
C LYS A 25 -3.97 27.41 17.38
N GLY A 26 -4.35 26.65 16.36
CA GLY A 26 -5.20 25.49 16.47
C GLY A 26 -4.34 24.36 17.00
N SER A 27 -4.79 23.71 18.07
CA SER A 27 -4.04 22.68 18.77
C SER A 27 -3.47 21.63 17.80
N LEU A 28 -2.14 21.56 17.70
CA LEU A 28 -1.42 20.57 16.89
C LEU A 28 -1.91 19.16 17.21
N HIS A 29 -2.13 18.88 18.49
CA HIS A 29 -2.71 17.65 18.99
C HIS A 29 -4.08 17.33 18.38
N ARG A 30 -4.99 18.32 18.31
CA ARG A 30 -6.31 18.11 17.71
C ARG A 30 -6.24 17.72 16.24
N ARG A 31 -5.30 18.32 15.48
CA ARG A 31 -5.09 17.99 14.06
C ARG A 31 -4.55 16.56 13.92
N LEU A 32 -3.52 16.21 14.69
CA LEU A 32 -2.95 14.86 14.72
C LEU A 32 -3.97 13.79 15.12
N LEU A 33 -4.80 14.08 16.13
CA LEU A 33 -5.87 13.18 16.58
C LEU A 33 -6.95 13.00 15.50
N SER A 34 -7.27 14.06 14.75
CA SER A 34 -8.19 13.98 13.62
C SER A 34 -7.67 13.08 12.52
N GLU A 35 -6.37 13.14 12.19
CA GLU A 35 -5.76 12.25 11.19
C GLU A 35 -5.70 10.80 11.71
N LEU A 36 -5.35 10.59 12.98
CA LEU A 36 -5.30 9.25 13.57
C LEU A 36 -6.66 8.53 13.49
N ASN A 37 -7.77 9.25 13.73
CA ASN A 37 -9.12 8.70 13.66
C ASN A 37 -9.60 8.40 12.22
N GLN A 38 -8.87 8.88 11.20
CA GLN A 38 -9.19 8.61 9.80
C GLN A 38 -8.46 7.38 9.25
N ILE A 39 -7.49 6.82 9.98
CA ILE A 39 -6.74 5.64 9.52
C ILE A 39 -7.71 4.47 9.33
N ASP A 40 -7.58 3.76 8.21
CA ASP A 40 -8.36 2.56 7.94
C ASP A 40 -8.10 1.49 9.01
N THR A 41 -9.16 1.03 9.68
CA THR A 41 -9.11 0.07 10.77
C THR A 41 -8.61 -1.31 10.34
N MET A 42 -8.62 -1.62 9.05
CA MET A 42 -8.20 -2.94 8.57
C MET A 42 -6.67 -3.14 8.60
N GLU A 43 -5.88 -2.07 8.40
CA GLU A 43 -4.42 -2.09 8.66
C GLU A 43 -4.11 -2.11 10.16
N TRP A 44 -5.02 -1.56 10.98
CA TRP A 44 -4.87 -1.42 12.43
C TRP A 44 -4.99 -2.75 13.18
N GLU A 45 -5.93 -3.61 12.78
CA GLU A 45 -6.24 -4.87 13.48
C GLU A 45 -5.16 -5.95 13.32
N THR A 46 -4.33 -5.88 12.28
CA THR A 46 -3.22 -6.84 12.07
C THR A 46 -1.96 -6.48 12.86
N ALA A 47 -1.86 -5.24 13.37
CA ALA A 47 -0.66 -4.66 13.99
C ALA A 47 -0.88 -4.30 15.48
N CYS A 48 -1.49 -5.23 16.25
CA CYS A 48 -2.05 -4.95 17.58
C CYS A 48 -1.03 -4.37 18.59
N GLU A 49 0.27 -4.68 18.47
CA GLU A 49 1.34 -4.09 19.29
C GLU A 49 1.88 -2.76 18.75
N GLU A 50 1.84 -2.53 17.43
CA GLU A 50 2.37 -1.30 16.85
C GLU A 50 1.38 -0.14 16.90
N GLY A 51 0.06 -0.39 16.79
CA GLY A 51 -0.97 0.67 16.82
C GLY A 51 -0.91 1.58 18.05
N GLU A 52 -0.53 1.04 19.21
CA GLU A 52 -0.37 1.83 20.44
C GLU A 52 0.77 2.87 20.32
N LYS A 53 1.80 2.61 19.50
CA LYS A 53 2.89 3.56 19.24
C LYS A 53 2.37 4.83 18.55
N LEU A 54 1.37 4.72 17.67
CA LEU A 54 0.73 5.86 17.02
C LEU A 54 -0.07 6.70 18.02
N ARG A 55 -0.79 6.05 18.94
CA ARG A 55 -1.50 6.75 20.04
C ARG A 55 -0.54 7.47 20.97
N LEU A 56 0.54 6.80 21.38
CA LEU A 56 1.60 7.39 22.22
C LEU A 56 2.27 8.59 21.53
N PHE A 57 2.46 8.52 20.21
CA PHE A 57 2.96 9.64 19.43
C PHE A 57 2.01 10.83 19.45
N VAL A 58 0.70 10.61 19.25
CA VAL A 58 -0.29 11.70 19.29
C VAL A 58 -0.42 12.29 20.70
N SER A 59 -0.49 11.44 21.75
CA SER A 59 -0.59 11.90 23.14
C SER A 59 0.64 12.68 23.60
N HIS A 60 1.81 12.47 22.98
CA HIS A 60 2.99 13.29 23.20
C HIS A 60 2.74 14.80 22.97
N TYR A 61 1.72 15.17 22.20
CA TYR A 61 1.37 16.56 21.91
C TYR A 61 0.18 17.10 22.70
N GLU A 62 -0.46 16.32 23.58
CA GLU A 62 -1.70 16.72 24.29
C GLU A 62 -1.61 18.09 24.98
N GLN A 63 -0.45 18.37 25.59
CA GLN A 63 -0.16 19.63 26.29
C GLN A 63 0.83 20.51 25.52
N PHE A 64 0.99 20.32 24.22
CA PHE A 64 2.00 21.06 23.44
C PHE A 64 1.78 22.57 23.49
N ASP A 65 0.53 23.01 23.38
CA ASP A 65 0.15 24.43 23.31
C ASP A 65 0.38 25.17 24.64
N THR A 66 0.49 24.47 25.77
CA THR A 66 0.69 25.07 27.10
C THR A 66 2.17 25.20 27.49
N LEU A 67 3.08 24.64 26.68
CA LEU A 67 4.51 24.62 26.99
C LEU A 67 5.23 25.92 26.58
N PRO A 68 6.34 26.28 27.25
CA PRO A 68 7.23 27.35 26.79
C PRO A 68 7.82 27.05 25.40
N ALA A 69 8.10 28.09 24.61
CA ALA A 69 8.60 27.99 23.24
C ALA A 69 9.85 27.10 23.10
N GLU A 70 10.82 27.22 24.01
CA GLU A 70 12.03 26.38 24.00
C GLU A 70 11.72 24.87 24.17
N ARG A 71 10.70 24.54 24.97
CA ARG A 71 10.25 23.15 25.15
C ARG A 71 9.42 22.65 23.96
N GLN A 72 8.66 23.54 23.33
CA GLN A 72 7.93 23.24 22.11
C GLN A 72 8.90 22.87 20.99
N GLU A 73 9.96 23.66 20.78
CA GLU A 73 10.99 23.39 19.78
C GLU A 73 11.68 22.02 20.02
N LYS A 74 12.09 21.74 21.26
CA LYS A 74 12.65 20.41 21.63
C LYS A 74 11.66 19.27 21.37
N ARG A 75 10.37 19.46 21.63
CA ARG A 75 9.34 18.46 21.34
C ARG A 75 9.16 18.23 19.84
N LEU A 76 9.17 19.28 19.02
CA LEU A 76 9.12 19.16 17.57
C LEU A 76 10.33 18.38 17.02
N SER A 77 11.53 18.69 17.51
CA SER A 77 12.75 17.95 17.15
C SER A 77 12.65 16.46 17.50
N ASN A 78 12.18 16.14 18.72
CA ASN A 78 11.94 14.75 19.12
C ASN A 78 10.83 14.10 18.28
N GLY A 79 9.84 14.88 17.86
CA GLY A 79 8.75 14.49 16.99
C GLY A 79 9.21 13.88 15.67
N PHE A 80 10.15 14.55 14.99
CA PHE A 80 10.74 14.00 13.76
C PHE A 80 11.47 12.69 14.00
N VAL A 81 12.23 12.56 15.09
CA VAL A 81 12.88 11.30 15.48
C VAL A 81 11.86 10.19 15.76
N MET A 82 10.73 10.52 16.39
CA MET A 82 9.64 9.58 16.59
C MET A 82 9.00 9.16 15.26
N LEU A 83 8.78 10.09 14.33
CA LEU A 83 8.26 9.77 12.99
C LEU A 83 9.20 8.84 12.23
N ASP A 84 10.51 9.01 12.30
CA ASP A 84 11.46 8.10 11.65
C ASP A 84 11.39 6.69 12.25
N LYS A 85 11.21 6.58 13.58
CA LYS A 85 10.98 5.29 14.24
C LYS A 85 9.65 4.67 13.81
N LEU A 86 8.59 5.46 13.65
CA LEU A 86 7.31 4.98 13.14
C LEU A 86 7.42 4.52 11.68
N LYS A 87 8.12 5.27 10.82
CA LYS A 87 8.41 4.84 9.44
C LYS A 87 9.14 3.50 9.42
N ALA A 88 10.17 3.35 10.24
CA ALA A 88 10.93 2.10 10.32
C ALA A 88 10.10 0.93 10.87
N ALA A 89 9.19 1.18 11.80
CA ALA A 89 8.33 0.15 12.39
C ALA A 89 7.20 -0.30 11.45
N PHE A 90 6.60 0.62 10.70
CA PHE A 90 5.37 0.36 9.95
C PHE A 90 5.58 0.23 8.43
N LEU A 91 6.54 0.95 7.85
CA LEU A 91 6.69 1.05 6.40
C LEU A 91 7.83 0.19 5.85
N LEU A 92 8.73 -0.27 6.71
CA LEU A 92 9.91 -1.03 6.32
C LEU A 92 9.88 -2.41 6.99
N PRO A 93 10.26 -3.49 6.27
CA PRO A 93 10.49 -4.77 6.92
C PRO A 93 11.65 -4.64 7.92
N PRO A 94 11.66 -5.43 9.00
CA PRO A 94 12.78 -5.44 9.93
C PRO A 94 14.08 -5.74 9.19
N PRO A 95 15.21 -5.13 9.59
CA PRO A 95 16.48 -5.36 8.94
C PRO A 95 16.81 -6.85 8.98
N LEU A 96 17.12 -7.42 7.82
CA LEU A 96 17.54 -8.81 7.74
C LEU A 96 18.91 -8.98 8.42
N PRO A 97 19.16 -10.12 9.09
CA PRO A 97 20.47 -10.40 9.66
C PRO A 97 21.53 -10.37 8.56
N THR A 98 22.70 -9.82 8.87
CA THR A 98 23.81 -9.81 7.93
C THR A 98 24.34 -11.24 7.80
N PRO A 99 24.36 -11.84 6.59
CA PRO A 99 24.85 -13.20 6.41
C PRO A 99 26.35 -13.26 6.66
N SER A 100 26.80 -14.36 7.26
CA SER A 100 28.22 -14.71 7.40
C SER A 100 28.88 -14.89 6.03
N ASP A 101 30.21 -14.80 5.98
CA ASP A 101 30.96 -14.95 4.72
C ASP A 101 30.70 -16.31 4.04
N SER A 102 30.53 -17.36 4.84
CA SER A 102 30.19 -18.71 4.33
C SER A 102 28.80 -18.77 3.70
N GLU A 103 27.83 -18.03 4.24
CA GLU A 103 26.46 -17.96 3.71
C GLU A 103 26.42 -17.11 2.44
N ARG A 104 27.15 -15.99 2.42
CA ARG A 104 27.28 -15.13 1.23
C ARG A 104 27.82 -15.91 0.03
N GLN A 105 28.87 -16.70 0.24
CA GLN A 105 29.46 -17.51 -0.84
C GLN A 105 28.46 -18.54 -1.40
N LYS A 106 27.70 -19.21 -0.52
CA LYS A 106 26.62 -20.13 -0.94
C LYS A 106 25.52 -19.41 -1.72
N MET A 107 25.12 -18.22 -1.29
CA MET A 107 24.11 -17.41 -1.99
C MET A 107 24.59 -16.97 -3.36
N GLU A 108 25.84 -16.54 -3.49
CA GLU A 108 26.43 -16.16 -4.79
C GLU A 108 26.46 -17.33 -5.76
N GLU A 109 26.79 -18.53 -5.29
CA GLU A 109 26.74 -19.73 -6.12
C GLU A 109 25.31 -20.06 -6.57
N GLN A 110 24.33 -19.92 -5.68
CA GLN A 110 22.91 -20.08 -6.03
C GLN A 110 22.46 -19.06 -7.09
N LEU A 111 22.84 -17.80 -6.95
CA LEU A 111 22.44 -16.73 -7.87
C LEU A 111 22.92 -16.95 -9.31
N ARG A 112 24.02 -17.69 -9.50
CA ARG A 112 24.55 -18.05 -10.83
C ARG A 112 23.78 -19.18 -11.51
N LYS A 113 22.90 -19.88 -10.79
CA LYS A 113 22.13 -20.98 -11.37
C LYS A 113 21.18 -20.46 -12.46
N PRO A 114 20.91 -21.26 -13.50
CA PRO A 114 19.93 -20.93 -14.52
C PRO A 114 18.51 -20.71 -13.96
N VAL A 115 17.73 -19.84 -14.59
CA VAL A 115 16.38 -19.47 -14.14
C VAL A 115 15.41 -20.66 -14.08
N GLN A 116 15.64 -21.72 -14.87
CA GLN A 116 14.84 -22.95 -14.89
C GLN A 116 14.76 -23.68 -13.55
N TYR A 117 15.68 -23.41 -12.61
CA TYR A 117 15.66 -24.01 -11.29
C TYR A 117 14.61 -23.38 -10.36
N VAL A 118 13.97 -22.27 -10.76
CA VAL A 118 12.85 -21.69 -10.04
C VAL A 118 11.61 -22.56 -10.23
N LYS A 119 10.96 -22.92 -9.12
CA LYS A 119 9.70 -23.67 -9.14
C LYS A 119 8.65 -22.90 -9.95
N GLY A 120 8.10 -23.56 -10.97
CA GLY A 120 7.09 -22.97 -11.87
C GLY A 120 7.65 -22.45 -13.20
N VAL A 121 8.98 -22.38 -13.37
CA VAL A 121 9.61 -22.05 -14.65
C VAL A 121 9.75 -23.32 -15.49
N GLY A 122 8.76 -23.57 -16.34
CA GLY A 122 8.81 -24.63 -17.36
C GLY A 122 9.38 -24.16 -18.71
N PRO A 123 9.44 -25.04 -19.73
CA PRO A 123 10.04 -24.72 -21.04
C PRO A 123 9.48 -23.46 -21.69
N ARG A 124 8.15 -23.27 -21.64
CA ARG A 124 7.48 -22.08 -22.19
C ARG A 124 7.93 -20.78 -21.52
N TRP A 125 8.15 -20.81 -20.20
CA TRP A 125 8.63 -19.64 -19.46
C TRP A 125 10.13 -19.41 -19.72
N LEU A 126 10.90 -20.47 -19.95
CA LEU A 126 12.31 -20.36 -20.30
C LEU A 126 12.51 -19.62 -21.62
N ASP A 127 11.69 -19.92 -22.64
CA ASP A 127 11.72 -19.20 -23.92
C ASP A 127 11.43 -17.70 -23.73
N PHE A 128 10.43 -17.39 -22.91
CA PHE A 128 10.10 -16.00 -22.56
C PHE A 128 11.24 -15.30 -21.83
N PHE A 129 11.79 -15.90 -20.77
CA PHE A 129 12.89 -15.29 -20.01
C PHE A 129 14.14 -15.10 -20.86
N SER A 130 14.45 -16.06 -21.74
CA SER A 130 15.54 -15.93 -22.70
C SER A 130 15.31 -14.77 -23.68
N SER A 131 14.07 -14.53 -24.11
CA SER A 131 13.74 -13.40 -25.00
C SER A 131 13.89 -12.01 -24.36
N VAL A 132 13.98 -11.95 -23.02
CA VAL A 132 14.20 -10.71 -22.25
C VAL A 132 15.54 -10.70 -21.53
N ASP A 133 16.50 -11.53 -21.97
CA ASP A 133 17.86 -11.65 -21.44
C ASP A 133 17.95 -12.03 -19.95
N VAL A 134 16.95 -12.74 -19.43
CA VAL A 134 16.94 -13.28 -18.06
C VAL A 134 17.37 -14.74 -18.10
N LEU A 135 18.65 -15.01 -17.81
CA LEU A 135 19.21 -16.36 -17.92
C LEU A 135 19.48 -17.01 -16.56
N THR A 136 19.87 -16.21 -15.57
CA THR A 136 20.24 -16.67 -14.23
C THR A 136 19.25 -16.20 -13.16
N LEU A 137 19.32 -16.78 -11.97
CA LEU A 137 18.57 -16.29 -10.81
C LEU A 137 18.94 -14.85 -10.47
N LYS A 138 20.22 -14.47 -10.62
CA LYS A 138 20.68 -13.10 -10.43
C LYS A 138 19.96 -12.13 -11.37
N ASP A 139 19.83 -12.49 -12.65
CA ASP A 139 19.16 -11.64 -13.64
C ASP A 139 17.68 -11.50 -13.29
N LEU A 140 17.02 -12.59 -12.89
CA LEU A 140 15.62 -12.56 -12.45
C LEU A 140 15.42 -11.65 -11.23
N PHE A 141 16.34 -11.68 -10.25
CA PHE A 141 16.27 -10.79 -9.09
C PHE A 141 16.41 -9.31 -9.43
N HIS A 142 17.15 -8.98 -10.50
CA HIS A 142 17.29 -7.60 -10.99
C HIS A 142 16.24 -7.23 -12.05
N TYR A 143 15.37 -8.18 -12.43
CA TYR A 143 14.28 -7.94 -13.36
C TYR A 143 13.07 -7.35 -12.62
N PHE A 144 13.18 -6.06 -12.30
CA PHE A 144 12.16 -5.36 -11.52
C PHE A 144 10.84 -5.19 -12.31
N PRO A 145 9.68 -5.22 -11.64
CA PRO A 145 8.40 -4.93 -12.27
C PRO A 145 8.38 -3.56 -12.95
N ARG A 146 7.77 -3.49 -14.14
CA ARG A 146 7.60 -2.21 -14.85
C ARG A 146 6.71 -1.22 -14.11
N ALA A 147 5.72 -1.71 -13.37
CA ALA A 147 4.80 -0.91 -12.59
C ALA A 147 4.29 -1.70 -11.39
N TYR A 148 4.03 -1.00 -10.29
CA TYR A 148 3.35 -1.53 -9.11
C TYR A 148 1.90 -1.06 -9.12
N HIS A 149 0.97 -1.97 -8.88
CA HIS A 149 -0.45 -1.65 -8.74
C HIS A 149 -0.81 -1.69 -7.26
N ASP A 150 -0.94 -0.51 -6.65
CA ASP A 150 -1.39 -0.38 -5.28
C ASP A 150 -2.91 -0.65 -5.18
N ARG A 151 -3.29 -1.58 -4.32
CA ARG A 151 -4.67 -1.98 -4.05
C ARG A 151 -5.07 -1.82 -2.59
N ARG A 152 -4.22 -1.18 -1.77
CA ARG A 152 -4.48 -0.96 -0.34
C ARG A 152 -5.68 -0.05 -0.12
N ARG A 153 -5.88 0.93 -1.02
CA ARG A 153 -7.01 1.85 -0.95
C ARG A 153 -8.26 1.23 -1.57
N ILE A 154 -9.26 1.00 -0.72
CA ILE A 154 -10.59 0.54 -1.11
C ILE A 154 -11.52 1.75 -1.18
N TYR A 155 -12.16 1.94 -2.33
CA TYR A 155 -13.12 3.00 -2.58
C TYR A 155 -14.54 2.45 -2.42
N ARG A 156 -15.43 3.28 -1.88
CA ARG A 156 -16.87 3.02 -1.93
C ARG A 156 -17.39 3.31 -3.34
N VAL A 157 -18.49 2.68 -3.73
CA VAL A 157 -19.10 2.90 -5.06
C VAL A 157 -19.44 4.38 -5.29
N SER A 158 -19.93 5.07 -4.26
CA SER A 158 -20.23 6.51 -4.33
C SER A 158 -19.01 7.42 -4.52
N GLU A 159 -17.80 6.92 -4.28
CA GLU A 159 -16.55 7.69 -4.38
C GLU A 159 -15.86 7.51 -5.74
N LEU A 160 -16.46 6.73 -6.64
CA LEU A 160 -15.91 6.48 -7.97
C LEU A 160 -16.09 7.69 -8.88
N PHE A 161 -14.99 8.08 -9.54
CA PHE A 161 -14.98 9.10 -10.58
C PHE A 161 -14.58 8.49 -11.92
N PRO A 162 -15.05 9.03 -13.05
CA PRO A 162 -14.62 8.57 -14.36
C PRO A 162 -13.09 8.59 -14.52
N ASN A 163 -12.54 7.60 -15.22
CA ASN A 163 -11.12 7.47 -15.57
C ASN A 163 -10.13 7.28 -14.40
N ILE A 164 -10.60 6.87 -13.22
CA ILE A 164 -9.70 6.43 -12.13
C ILE A 164 -9.55 4.91 -12.13
N LYS A 165 -8.38 4.42 -11.70
CA LYS A 165 -8.21 3.02 -11.32
C LYS A 165 -8.53 2.92 -9.83
N ALA A 166 -9.56 2.18 -9.47
CA ALA A 166 -10.00 2.01 -8.10
C ALA A 166 -10.20 0.53 -7.77
N THR A 167 -9.99 0.19 -6.49
CA THR A 167 -10.35 -1.11 -5.92
C THR A 167 -11.63 -0.90 -5.12
N VAL A 168 -12.64 -1.76 -5.32
CA VAL A 168 -13.95 -1.65 -4.67
C VAL A 168 -14.32 -3.02 -4.11
N PHE A 169 -15.00 -3.04 -2.98
CA PHE A 169 -15.56 -4.24 -2.38
C PHE A 169 -17.09 -4.17 -2.39
N GLY A 170 -17.75 -5.29 -2.68
CA GLY A 170 -19.22 -5.35 -2.76
C GLY A 170 -19.73 -6.73 -3.14
N THR A 171 -21.05 -6.85 -3.18
CA THR A 171 -21.74 -8.07 -3.59
C THR A 171 -21.93 -8.06 -5.10
N LEU A 172 -21.48 -9.13 -5.76
CA LEU A 172 -21.67 -9.31 -7.19
C LEU A 172 -23.10 -9.80 -7.47
N GLY A 173 -23.79 -9.12 -8.38
CA GLY A 173 -25.08 -9.51 -8.92
C GLY A 173 -24.96 -10.53 -10.06
N ALA A 174 -26.10 -10.85 -10.69
CA ALA A 174 -26.14 -11.84 -11.76
C ALA A 174 -25.30 -11.44 -12.98
N VAL A 175 -24.48 -12.37 -13.46
CA VAL A 175 -23.67 -12.20 -14.66
C VAL A 175 -24.51 -12.40 -15.90
N ARG A 176 -24.41 -11.45 -16.84
CA ARG A 176 -25.08 -11.48 -18.15
C ARG A 176 -24.04 -11.51 -19.26
N GLU A 177 -24.29 -12.35 -20.25
CA GLU A 177 -23.49 -12.41 -21.47
C GLU A 177 -24.25 -11.76 -22.63
N LYS A 178 -23.55 -10.93 -23.40
CA LYS A 178 -24.05 -10.35 -24.64
C LYS A 178 -23.00 -10.51 -25.73
N ARG A 179 -23.43 -10.97 -26.90
CA ARG A 179 -22.64 -10.85 -28.12
C ARG A 179 -23.04 -9.56 -28.84
N SER A 180 -22.05 -8.74 -29.16
CA SER A 180 -22.24 -7.57 -30.01
C SER A 180 -22.42 -7.99 -31.47
N ASN A 181 -23.10 -7.16 -32.27
CA ASN A 181 -23.29 -7.39 -33.71
C ASN A 181 -21.95 -7.46 -34.48
N TYR A 182 -20.87 -6.95 -33.89
CA TYR A 182 -19.50 -7.00 -34.42
C TYR A 182 -18.69 -8.20 -33.90
N GLY A 183 -19.34 -9.21 -33.30
CA GLY A 183 -18.67 -10.43 -32.80
C GLY A 183 -17.95 -10.28 -31.45
N LEU A 184 -18.08 -9.13 -30.78
CA LEU A 184 -17.48 -8.89 -29.46
C LEU A 184 -18.23 -9.66 -28.37
N HIS A 185 -17.52 -10.40 -27.52
CA HIS A 185 -18.10 -11.02 -26.33
C HIS A 185 -18.05 -10.01 -25.17
N ILE A 186 -19.20 -9.72 -24.57
CA ILE A 186 -19.33 -8.78 -23.46
C ILE A 186 -19.96 -9.52 -22.28
N LEU A 187 -19.22 -9.61 -21.18
CA LEU A 187 -19.76 -10.03 -19.89
C LEU A 187 -20.06 -8.78 -19.07
N MET A 188 -21.23 -8.75 -18.44
CA MET A 188 -21.67 -7.66 -17.58
C MET A 188 -22.14 -8.24 -16.25
N ALA A 189 -21.82 -7.59 -15.16
CA ALA A 189 -22.39 -7.87 -13.84
C ALA A 189 -22.58 -6.55 -13.10
N SER A 190 -23.55 -6.49 -12.19
CA SER A 190 -23.61 -5.37 -11.25
C SER A 190 -22.84 -5.70 -9.98
N LEU A 191 -22.20 -4.71 -9.40
CA LEU A 191 -21.55 -4.78 -8.10
C LEU A 191 -22.24 -3.77 -7.19
N THR A 192 -22.76 -4.24 -6.08
CA THR A 192 -23.52 -3.42 -5.13
C THR A 192 -22.82 -3.39 -3.78
N ASP A 193 -22.67 -2.18 -3.24
CA ASP A 193 -22.22 -1.92 -1.87
C ASP A 193 -23.28 -1.08 -1.15
N THR A 194 -23.11 -0.86 0.16
CA THR A 194 -23.89 0.02 1.02
C THR A 194 -24.10 1.43 0.47
N THR A 195 -23.24 1.89 -0.43
CA THR A 195 -23.27 3.26 -0.98
C THR A 195 -23.88 3.38 -2.38
N GLY A 196 -24.04 2.28 -3.12
CA GLY A 196 -24.55 2.33 -4.49
C GLY A 196 -24.26 1.07 -5.31
N GLU A 197 -24.57 1.15 -6.60
CA GLU A 197 -24.38 0.08 -7.57
C GLU A 197 -23.52 0.57 -8.75
N VAL A 198 -22.59 -0.27 -9.20
CA VAL A 198 -21.75 -0.02 -10.37
C VAL A 198 -21.83 -1.21 -11.33
N THR A 199 -21.82 -0.95 -12.64
CA THR A 199 -21.78 -2.01 -13.66
C THR A 199 -20.34 -2.35 -14.03
N LEU A 200 -19.97 -3.62 -13.87
CA LEU A 200 -18.71 -4.20 -14.32
C LEU A 200 -18.88 -4.74 -15.74
N ILE A 201 -17.91 -4.46 -16.62
CA ILE A 201 -17.94 -4.89 -18.01
C ILE A 201 -16.58 -5.51 -18.37
N TRP A 202 -16.60 -6.75 -18.86
CA TRP A 202 -15.43 -7.44 -19.39
C TRP A 202 -15.61 -7.72 -20.88
N TYR A 203 -14.64 -7.27 -21.67
CA TYR A 203 -14.61 -7.45 -23.12
C TYR A 203 -13.72 -8.64 -23.50
N ASN A 204 -14.24 -9.55 -24.33
CA ASN A 204 -13.53 -10.71 -24.88
C ASN A 204 -12.90 -11.64 -23.82
N GLN A 205 -13.51 -11.75 -22.64
CA GLN A 205 -13.06 -12.62 -21.56
C GLN A 205 -14.12 -13.66 -21.18
N PRO A 206 -14.57 -14.53 -22.12
CA PRO A 206 -15.67 -15.46 -21.87
C PRO A 206 -15.38 -16.48 -20.75
N TYR A 207 -14.11 -16.78 -20.48
CA TYR A 207 -13.67 -17.68 -19.41
C TYR A 207 -14.00 -17.18 -17.99
N LEU A 208 -14.37 -15.89 -17.84
CA LEU A 208 -14.78 -15.34 -16.54
C LEU A 208 -16.24 -15.68 -16.19
N LYS A 209 -17.01 -16.29 -17.09
CA LYS A 209 -18.41 -16.65 -16.82
C LYS A 209 -18.55 -17.65 -15.68
N ASP A 210 -17.83 -18.75 -15.74
CA ASP A 210 -17.92 -19.83 -14.77
C ASP A 210 -17.46 -19.43 -13.36
N PRO A 211 -16.38 -18.65 -13.17
CA PRO A 211 -16.00 -18.20 -11.82
C PRO A 211 -16.85 -17.05 -11.27
N LEU A 212 -17.61 -16.33 -12.11
CA LEU A 212 -18.44 -15.19 -11.67
C LEU A 212 -19.93 -15.51 -11.52
N GLY A 213 -20.41 -16.61 -12.11
CA GLY A 213 -21.83 -17.03 -12.10
C GLY A 213 -22.10 -18.18 -11.15
#